data_AF-A0A2M7N835-F1
#
_entry.id   AF-A0A2M7N835-F1
#
_cell.length_a   1.000
_cell.length_b   1.000
_cell.length_c   1.000
_cell.angle_alpha   90.00
_cell.angle_beta   90.00
_cell.angle_gamma   90.00
#
_symmetry.space_group_name_H-M   'P 1'
#
loop_
_entity.id
_entity.type
_entity.pdbx_description
1 polymer ?
#
loop_
_entity_poly.entity_id
_entity_poly.type
_entity_poly.pdbx_seq_one_letter_code
_entity_poly.pdbx_strand_id
1 'polypeptide(L)' 'ERTSLSLVSIQRELLVAEKRGLLHRDHQRIAPTPLGQRFLNDLLEVFLNEKR' A
#
# COMPACT_ATOMS: atom_id res chain seq x y z
N GLU A 1 1.76 -11.52 -0.03
CA GLU A 1 3.10 -11.77 0.52
C GLU A 1 3.36 -10.86 1.72
N ARG A 2 4.08 -11.33 2.74
CA ARG A 2 4.61 -10.45 3.80
C ARG A 2 6.02 -10.07 3.36
N THR A 3 6.27 -8.79 3.09
CA THR A 3 7.64 -8.34 2.85
C THR A 3 8.45 -8.61 4.12
N SER A 4 9.55 -9.35 4.00
CA SER A 4 10.53 -9.58 5.08
C SER A 4 11.41 -8.35 5.33
N LEU A 5 11.00 -7.19 4.82
CA LEU A 5 11.71 -5.94 4.95
C LEU A 5 11.53 -5.39 6.36
N SER A 6 12.62 -4.88 6.94
CA SER A 6 12.54 -4.14 8.20
C SER A 6 11.67 -2.90 8.00
N LEU A 7 10.78 -2.61 8.95
CA LEU A 7 9.97 -1.37 8.91
C LEU A 7 10.86 -0.11 8.84
N VAL A 8 12.08 -0.19 9.37
CA VAL A 8 13.06 0.89 9.33
C VAL A 8 13.57 1.11 7.90
N SER A 9 13.77 0.04 7.12
CA SER A 9 14.31 0.16 5.77
C SER A 9 13.31 0.74 4.78
N ILE A 10 12.01 0.65 5.06
CA ILE A 10 10.93 1.17 4.20
C ILE A 10 10.30 2.46 4.75
N GLN A 11 10.93 3.10 5.73
CA GLN A 11 10.32 4.22 6.44
C GLN A 11 10.10 5.45 5.54
N ARG A 12 10.98 5.67 4.55
CA ARG A 12 10.83 6.78 3.59
C ARG A 12 9.63 6.53 2.67
N GLU A 13 9.47 5.30 2.20
CA GLU A 13 8.40 4.85 1.33
C GLU A 13 7.05 4.95 2.05
N LEU A 14 7.00 4.54 3.33
CA LEU A 14 5.82 4.71 4.18
C LEU A 14 5.42 6.18 4.32
N LEU A 15 6.38 7.08 4.58
CA LEU A 15 6.10 8.52 4.67
C LEU A 15 5.59 9.10 3.35
N VAL A 16 6.13 8.67 2.22
CA VAL A 16 5.66 9.11 0.89
C VAL A 16 4.23 8.62 0.62
N ALA A 17 3.94 7.36 0.93
CA ALA A 17 2.61 6.78 0.75
C ALA A 17 1.57 7.42 1.68
N GLU A 18 1.95 7.78 2.90
CA GLU A 18 1.11 8.54 3.84
C GLU A 18 0.84 9.96 3.34
N LYS A 19 1.87 10.69 2.89
CA LYS A 19 1.71 12.03 2.28
C LYS A 19 0.83 12.02 1.03
N ARG A 20 0.82 10.92 0.29
CA ARG A 20 -0.06 10.72 -0.88
C ARG A 20 -1.49 10.31 -0.47
N GLY A 21 -1.77 10.14 0.82
CA GLY A 21 -3.06 9.72 1.33
C GLY A 21 -3.41 8.27 1.00
N LEU A 22 -2.42 7.44 0.64
CA LEU A 22 -2.63 6.03 0.26
C LEU A 22 -2.55 5.10 1.48
N LEU A 23 -1.78 5.47 2.48
CA LEU A 23 -1.63 4.72 3.73
C LEU A 23 -2.00 5.57 4.94
N HIS A 24 -2.61 4.93 5.92
CA HIS A 24 -2.70 5.43 7.29
C HIS A 24 -1.75 4.60 8.16
N ARG A 25 -0.99 5.29 9.02
CA ARG A 25 -0.08 4.68 9.97
C ARG A 25 -0.37 5.20 11.37
N ASP A 26 -0.58 4.27 12.28
CA ASP A 26 -0.59 4.53 13.72
C ASP A 26 0.55 3.75 14.41
N HIS A 27 0.67 3.86 15.73
CA HIS A 27 1.73 3.18 16.49
C HIS A 27 1.62 1.65 16.50
N GLN A 28 0.46 1.10 16.14
CA GLN A 28 0.16 -0.32 16.19
C GLN A 28 0.02 -0.96 14.80
N ARG A 29 -0.35 -0.19 13.77
CA ARG A 29 -0.76 -0.70 12.46
C ARG A 29 -0.44 0.26 11.32
N ILE A 30 -0.23 -0.33 10.16
CA ILE A 30 -0.15 0.35 8.86
C ILE A 30 -1.23 -0.28 7.99
N ALA A 31 -2.11 0.53 7.43
CA ALA A 31 -3.22 0.07 6.61
C ALA A 31 -3.47 1.00 5.42
N PRO A 32 -3.99 0.50 4.29
CA PRO A 32 -4.43 1.35 3.20
C PRO A 32 -5.62 2.20 3.62
N THR A 33 -5.65 3.44 3.13
CA THR A 33 -6.85 4.28 3.19
C THR A 33 -7.87 3.78 2.14
N PRO A 34 -9.12 4.28 2.12
CA PRO A 34 -10.05 3.99 1.03
C PRO A 34 -9.50 4.35 -0.36
N LEU A 35 -8.69 5.42 -0.45
CA LEU A 35 -8.00 5.80 -1.69
C LEU A 35 -6.91 4.79 -2.05
N GLY A 36 -6.07 4.42 -1.08
CA GLY A 36 -5.02 3.41 -1.29
C GLY A 36 -5.58 2.05 -1.68
N GLN A 37 -6.70 1.64 -1.08
CA GLN A 37 -7.40 0.41 -1.40
C GLN A 37 -7.92 0.43 -2.85
N ARG A 38 -8.54 1.53 -3.30
CA ARG A 38 -8.99 1.68 -4.69
C ARG A 38 -7.81 1.62 -5.66
N PHE A 39 -6.74 2.36 -5.38
CA PHE A 39 -5.53 2.32 -6.19
C PHE A 39 -4.96 0.90 -6.32
N LEU A 40 -4.93 0.13 -5.23
CA LEU A 40 -4.49 -1.27 -5.26
C LEU A 40 -5.43 -2.14 -6.09
N ASN A 41 -6.75 -1.94 -5.98
CA ASN A 41 -7.73 -2.68 -6.77
C ASN A 41 -7.56 -2.36 -8.26
N ASP A 42 -7.45 -1.08 -8.63
CA ASP A 42 -7.23 -0.64 -10.01
C ASP A 42 -5.97 -1.30 -10.59
N LEU A 43 -4.89 -1.37 -9.80
CA LEU A 43 -3.66 -2.05 -10.20
C LEU A 43 -3.85 -3.57 -10.37
N LEU A 44 -4.53 -4.23 -9.44
CA LEU A 44 -4.76 -5.68 -9.49
C LEU A 44 -5.67 -6.07 -10.65
N GLU A 45 -6.69 -5.26 -10.96
CA GLU A 45 -7.61 -5.49 -12.08
C GLU A 45 -6.87 -5.56 -13.42
N VAL A 46 -5.82 -4.78 -13.62
CA VAL A 46 -4.97 -4.86 -14.82
C VAL A 46 -4.36 -6.25 -15.00
N PHE A 47 -3.89 -6.88 -13.92
CA PHE A 47 -3.30 -8.22 -13.98
C PHE A 47 -4.35 -9.34 -14.07
N LEU A 48 -5.58 -9.09 -13.61
CA LEU A 48 -6.67 -10.08 -13.64
C LEU A 48 -7.45 -10.06 -14.97
N ASN A 49 -7.52 -8.91 -15.64
CA ASN A 49 -8.22 -8.78 -16.92
C ASN A 49 -7.49 -9.43 -18.11
N GLU A 50 -6.21 -9.79 -17.99
CA GLU A 50 -5.51 -10.59 -19.00
C GLU A 50 -5.89 -12.08 -18.98
N LYS A 51 -6.67 -12.54 -17.98
CA LYS A 51 -7.11 -13.95 -17.88
C LYS A 51 -8.54 -14.21 -18.36
N ARG A 52 -9.15 -13.31 -19.13
CA ARG A 52 -10.47 -13.53 -19.75
C ARG A 52 -10.38 -13.82 -21.23
#